data_AF-A0A7S0JX83-F1
#
_entry.id   AF-A0A7S0JX83-F1
#
_cell.length_a   1.000
_cell.length_b   1.000
_cell.length_c   1.000
_cell.angle_alpha   90.00
_cell.angle_beta   90.00
_cell.angle_gamma   90.00
#
_symmetry.space_group_name_H-M   'P 1'
#
loop_
_entity.id
_entity.type
_entity.pdbx_description
1 polymer ?
#
loop_
_entity_poly.entity_id
_entity_poly.type
_entity_poly.pdbx_seq_one_letter_code
_entity_poly.pdbx_strand_id
1 'polypeptide(L)'
;SQGNVVAPQAVSDKYGAEILRLWTAATDYSGDLGLDDKILARVVDSYRRIRNTLRFLLANTSDFDPTTDAVASAELLEVDRYALARAAELQAEILAHFERYEFHPVVAK
;
A
#
# COMPACT_ATOMS: atom_id res chain seq x y z
N SER A 1 12.92 -0.85 33.46
CA SER A 1 11.89 -0.93 32.40
C SER A 1 11.83 0.43 31.74
N GLN A 2 12.54 0.62 30.63
CA GLN A 2 12.75 1.96 30.04
C GLN A 2 11.44 2.46 29.41
N GLY A 3 10.98 3.63 29.85
CA GLY A 3 9.69 4.25 29.50
C GLY A 3 9.58 4.79 28.06
N ASN A 4 10.33 4.23 27.11
CA ASN A 4 10.33 4.63 25.70
C ASN A 4 9.57 3.64 24.81
N VAL A 5 8.58 2.93 25.37
CA VAL A 5 7.80 1.94 24.62
C VAL A 5 6.39 2.46 24.46
N VAL A 6 6.03 2.84 23.24
CA VAL A 6 4.62 3.05 22.88
C VAL A 6 3.96 1.67 22.83
N ALA A 7 2.99 1.42 23.70
CA ALA A 7 2.28 0.15 23.72
C ALA A 7 1.48 -0.02 22.41
N PRO A 8 1.61 -1.16 21.70
CA PRO A 8 0.86 -1.41 20.47
C PRO A 8 -0.65 -1.23 20.64
N GLN A 9 -1.20 -1.59 21.82
CA GLN A 9 -2.61 -1.38 22.12
C GLN A 9 -3.02 0.10 22.04
N ALA A 10 -2.21 1.01 22.60
CA ALA A 10 -2.50 2.44 22.57
C ALA A 10 -2.48 3.02 21.14
N VAL A 11 -1.61 2.50 20.27
CA VAL A 11 -1.58 2.87 18.84
C VAL A 11 -2.80 2.32 18.12
N SER A 12 -3.17 1.06 18.36
CA SER A 12 -4.34 0.43 17.76
C SER A 12 -5.62 1.17 18.12
N ASP A 13 -5.77 1.55 19.39
CA ASP A 13 -6.96 2.27 19.88
C ASP A 13 -7.05 3.68 19.28
N LYS A 14 -5.90 4.33 19.04
CA LYS A 14 -5.83 5.71 18.50
C LYS A 14 -5.92 5.78 16.98
N TYR A 15 -5.30 4.85 16.25
CA TYR A 15 -5.10 4.94 14.81
C TYR A 15 -5.72 3.77 14.02
N GLY A 16 -6.11 2.68 14.69
CA GLY A 16 -6.59 1.46 14.07
C GLY A 16 -5.49 0.43 13.84
N ALA A 17 -5.88 -0.85 13.79
CA ALA A 17 -4.96 -1.97 13.64
C ALA A 17 -4.25 -2.00 12.28
N GLU A 18 -4.85 -1.45 11.21
CA GLU A 18 -4.19 -1.38 9.90
C GLU A 18 -2.98 -0.45 9.90
N ILE A 19 -2.97 0.62 10.70
CA ILE A 19 -1.83 1.53 10.79
C ILE A 19 -0.62 0.81 11.41
N LEU A 20 -0.85 -0.02 12.43
CA LEU A 20 0.20 -0.87 12.98
C LEU A 20 0.71 -1.88 11.94
N ARG A 21 -0.18 -2.55 11.20
CA ARG A 21 0.23 -3.48 10.14
C ARG A 21 1.06 -2.80 9.06
N LEU A 22 0.65 -1.60 8.64
CA LEU A 22 1.37 -0.83 7.63
C LEU A 22 2.71 -0.33 8.15
N TRP A 23 2.79 0.11 9.41
CA TRP A 23 4.05 0.48 10.05
C TRP A 23 5.01 -0.71 10.10
N THR A 24 4.53 -1.87 10.54
CA THR A 24 5.33 -3.11 10.55
C THR A 24 5.84 -3.39 9.15
N ALA A 25 4.95 -3.44 8.15
CA ALA A 25 5.31 -3.69 6.76
C ALA A 25 6.32 -2.68 6.19
N ALA A 26 6.26 -1.42 6.61
CA ALA A 26 7.13 -0.35 6.14
C ALA A 26 8.53 -0.35 6.78
N THR A 27 8.72 -1.06 7.89
CA THR A 27 9.96 -0.98 8.66
C THR A 27 10.97 -2.02 8.19
N ASP A 28 12.23 -1.61 8.05
CA ASP A 28 13.34 -2.53 7.80
C ASP A 28 13.65 -3.31 9.08
N TYR A 29 13.45 -4.62 9.02
CA TYR A 29 13.61 -5.54 10.15
C TYR A 29 15.06 -5.91 10.44
N SER A 30 16.01 -5.47 9.62
CA SER A 30 17.43 -5.77 9.80
C SER A 30 18.10 -4.93 10.89
N GLY A 31 17.46 -3.86 11.35
CA GLY A 31 17.97 -2.93 12.36
C GLY A 31 17.05 -2.73 13.55
N ASP A 32 17.42 -1.79 14.43
CA ASP A 32 16.62 -1.39 15.58
C ASP A 32 15.33 -0.68 15.14
N LEU A 33 14.20 -1.16 15.64
CA LEU A 33 12.88 -0.68 15.27
C LEU A 33 12.49 0.53 16.15
N GLY A 34 12.45 1.72 15.55
CA GLY A 34 11.93 2.92 16.17
C GLY A 34 10.41 3.00 16.05
N LEU A 35 9.70 3.20 17.17
CA LEU A 35 8.27 3.49 17.20
C LEU A 35 8.03 4.80 17.95
N ASP A 36 7.78 5.87 17.21
CA ASP A 36 7.42 7.19 17.74
C ASP A 36 6.21 7.78 17.01
N ASP A 37 5.59 8.80 17.61
CA ASP A 37 4.40 9.47 17.07
C ASP A 37 4.64 10.11 15.70
N LYS A 38 5.86 10.54 15.39
CA LYS A 38 6.22 11.18 14.11
C LYS A 38 6.29 10.13 13.00
N ILE A 39 6.83 8.95 13.28
CA ILE A 39 6.82 7.80 12.39
C ILE A 39 5.38 7.37 12.11
N LEU A 40 4.58 7.21 13.16
CA LEU A 40 3.16 6.82 13.03
C LEU A 40 2.35 7.84 12.22
N ALA A 41 2.57 9.13 12.42
CA ALA A 41 1.91 10.17 11.63
C ALA A 41 2.21 10.02 10.13
N ARG A 42 3.46 9.72 9.75
CA ARG A 42 3.83 9.46 8.34
C ARG A 42 3.14 8.22 7.79
N VAL A 43 3.06 7.14 8.56
CA VAL A 43 2.37 5.91 8.16
C VAL A 43 0.87 6.18 7.94
N VAL A 44 0.24 6.99 8.80
CA VAL A 44 -1.16 7.39 8.63
C VAL A 44 -1.37 8.17 7.33
N ASP A 45 -0.46 9.08 6.98
CA ASP A 45 -0.56 9.85 5.74
C ASP A 45 -0.37 8.96 4.50
N SER A 46 0.57 8.01 4.53
CA SER A 46 0.72 6.99 3.47
C SER A 46 -0.54 6.14 3.33
N TYR A 47 -1.11 5.67 4.45
CA TYR A 47 -2.37 4.91 4.46
C TYR A 47 -3.52 5.72 3.84
N ARG A 48 -3.67 7.00 4.21
CA ARG A 48 -4.69 7.88 3.63
C ARG A 48 -4.52 8.04 2.12
N ARG A 49 -3.28 8.20 1.65
CA ARG A 49 -2.98 8.29 0.21
C ARG A 49 -3.41 7.02 -0.52
N ILE A 50 -2.98 5.85 -0.06
CA ILE A 50 -3.35 4.55 -0.63
C ILE A 50 -4.87 4.41 -0.70
N ARG A 51 -5.54 4.66 0.43
CA ARG A 51 -7.01 4.55 0.53
C ARG A 51 -7.73 5.50 -0.42
N ASN A 52 -7.27 6.75 -0.53
CA ASN A 52 -7.89 7.74 -1.41
C ASN A 52 -7.70 7.39 -2.89
N THR A 53 -6.52 6.88 -3.28
CA THR A 53 -6.28 6.37 -4.63
C THR A 53 -7.21 5.21 -4.97
N LEU A 54 -7.29 4.21 -4.08
CA LEU A 54 -8.21 3.07 -4.28
C LEU A 54 -9.67 3.51 -4.36
N ARG A 55 -10.09 4.44 -3.50
CA ARG A 55 -11.44 5.01 -3.54
C ARG A 55 -11.73 5.73 -4.85
N PHE A 56 -10.77 6.49 -5.37
CA PHE A 56 -10.91 7.17 -6.66
C PHE A 56 -11.07 6.15 -7.79
N LEU A 57 -10.22 5.11 -7.85
CA LEU A 57 -10.31 4.06 -8.85
C LEU A 57 -11.67 3.34 -8.79
N LEU A 58 -12.07 2.89 -7.60
CA LEU A 58 -13.35 2.20 -7.39
C LEU A 58 -14.57 3.05 -7.81
N ALA A 59 -14.53 4.36 -7.56
CA ALA A 59 -15.60 5.25 -7.99
C ALA A 59 -15.69 5.35 -9.51
N ASN A 60 -14.55 5.44 -10.21
CA ASN A 60 -14.49 5.55 -11.67
C ASN A 60 -14.74 4.23 -12.41
N THR A 61 -14.75 3.10 -11.70
CA THR A 61 -15.05 1.77 -12.28
C THR A 61 -16.30 1.14 -11.68
N SER A 62 -17.15 1.94 -11.01
CA SER A 62 -18.30 1.42 -10.25
C SER A 62 -19.44 0.89 -11.12
N ASP A 63 -19.51 1.33 -12.37
CA ASP A 63 -20.50 0.99 -13.39
C ASP A 63 -19.90 0.17 -14.54
N PHE A 64 -18.61 -0.19 -14.47
CA PHE A 64 -17.93 -0.96 -15.49
C PHE A 64 -18.14 -2.47 -15.28
N ASP A 65 -18.70 -3.15 -16.27
CA ASP A 65 -18.80 -4.61 -16.33
C ASP A 65 -17.72 -5.19 -17.27
N PRO A 66 -16.69 -5.89 -16.75
CA PRO A 66 -15.63 -6.46 -17.57
C PRO A 66 -16.10 -7.47 -18.63
N THR A 67 -17.31 -8.03 -18.50
CA THR A 67 -17.84 -9.00 -19.46
C THR A 67 -18.49 -8.36 -20.67
N THR A 68 -19.00 -7.13 -20.54
CA THR A 68 -19.70 -6.40 -21.62
C THR A 68 -18.95 -5.18 -22.12
N ASP A 69 -18.17 -4.53 -21.25
CA ASP A 69 -17.60 -3.20 -21.52
C ASP A 69 -16.11 -3.24 -21.82
N ALA A 70 -15.43 -4.36 -21.53
CA ALA A 70 -14.03 -4.54 -21.86
C ALA A 70 -13.81 -4.65 -23.37
N VAL A 71 -12.80 -3.94 -23.87
CA VAL A 71 -12.39 -3.96 -25.28
C VAL A 71 -11.14 -4.80 -25.49
N ALA A 72 -10.88 -5.25 -26.73
CA ALA A 72 -9.67 -5.97 -27.04
C ALA A 72 -8.44 -5.07 -26.84
N SER A 73 -7.28 -5.67 -26.54
CA SER A 73 -6.04 -4.90 -26.33
C SER A 73 -5.65 -4.03 -27.53
N ALA A 74 -6.08 -4.37 -28.76
CA ALA A 74 -5.82 -3.58 -29.95
C ALA A 74 -6.69 -2.31 -30.04
N GLU A 75 -7.79 -2.25 -29.29
CA GLU A 75 -8.75 -1.15 -29.28
C GLU A 75 -8.48 -0.15 -28.14
N LEU A 76 -7.61 -0.51 -27.19
CA LEU A 76 -7.15 0.37 -26.13
C LEU A 76 -6.30 1.51 -26.67
N LEU A 77 -6.41 2.69 -26.05
CA LEU A 77 -5.50 3.79 -26.33
C LEU A 77 -4.07 3.38 -25.93
N GLU A 78 -3.08 4.03 -26.53
CA GLU A 78 -1.68 3.80 -26.19
C GLU A 78 -1.40 4.06 -24.70
N VAL A 79 -2.02 5.10 -24.14
CA VAL A 79 -1.90 5.42 -22.71
C VAL A 79 -2.48 4.33 -21.81
N ASP A 80 -3.57 3.68 -22.22
CA ASP A 80 -4.21 2.61 -21.43
C ASP A 80 -3.32 1.36 -21.43
N ARG A 81 -2.77 1.01 -22.61
CA ARG A 81 -1.80 -0.10 -22.74
C ARG A 81 -0.55 0.16 -21.91
N TYR A 82 -0.05 1.39 -21.92
CA TYR A 82 1.06 1.80 -21.07
C TYR A 82 0.72 1.65 -19.58
N ALA A 83 -0.44 2.13 -19.14
CA ALA A 83 -0.87 2.00 -17.74
C ALA A 83 -0.97 0.53 -17.30
N LEU A 84 -1.53 -0.35 -18.15
CA LEU A 84 -1.60 -1.79 -17.89
C LEU A 84 -0.21 -2.43 -17.81
N ALA A 85 0.72 -2.07 -18.71
CA ALA A 85 2.09 -2.56 -18.66
C ALA A 85 2.79 -2.14 -17.36
N ARG A 86 2.66 -0.88 -16.95
CA ARG A 86 3.21 -0.37 -15.68
C ARG A 86 2.61 -1.05 -14.46
N ALA A 87 1.30 -1.33 -14.48
CA ALA A 87 0.64 -2.08 -13.41
C ALA A 87 1.16 -3.52 -13.32
N ALA A 88 1.34 -4.20 -14.45
CA ALA A 88 1.89 -5.56 -14.50
C ALA A 88 3.34 -5.62 -14.00
N GLU A 89 4.18 -4.65 -14.38
CA GLU A 89 5.55 -4.53 -13.88
C GLU A 89 5.59 -4.30 -12.36
N LEU A 90 4.75 -3.40 -11.85
CA LEU A 90 4.62 -3.16 -10.41
C LEU A 90 4.18 -4.42 -9.68
N GLN A 91 3.19 -5.16 -10.20
CA GLN A 91 2.73 -6.42 -9.61
C GLN A 91 3.85 -7.46 -9.54
N ALA A 92 4.63 -7.61 -10.61
CA ALA A 92 5.76 -8.54 -10.63
C ALA A 92 6.81 -8.17 -9.58
N GLU A 93 7.14 -6.88 -9.44
CA GLU A 93 8.06 -6.40 -8.43
C GLU A 93 7.56 -6.65 -7.00
N ILE A 94 6.27 -6.37 -6.74
CA ILE A 94 5.65 -6.65 -5.45
C ILE A 94 5.74 -8.13 -5.11
N LEU A 95 5.36 -9.02 -6.04
CA LEU A 95 5.41 -10.47 -5.81
C LEU A 95 6.83 -10.95 -5.50
N ALA A 96 7.84 -10.47 -6.23
CA ALA A 96 9.24 -10.82 -5.99
C ALA A 96 9.72 -10.40 -4.58
N HIS A 97 9.25 -9.27 -4.06
CA HIS A 97 9.54 -8.85 -2.69
C HIS A 97 8.81 -9.71 -1.65
N PHE A 98 7.56 -10.09 -1.90
CA PHE A 98 6.80 -10.99 -1.04
C PHE A 98 7.44 -12.39 -0.94
N GLU A 99 7.99 -12.92 -2.04
CA GLU A 99 8.72 -14.21 -2.05
C GLU A 99 9.96 -14.21 -1.15
N ARG A 100 10.59 -13.04 -0.97
CA ARG A 100 11.77 -12.85 -0.11
C ARG A 100 11.43 -12.35 1.29
N TYR A 101 10.15 -12.19 1.61
CA TYR A 101 9.68 -11.58 2.87
C TYR A 101 10.18 -10.14 3.09
N GLU A 102 10.44 -9.42 2.00
CA GLU A 102 10.87 -8.02 2.01
C GLU A 102 9.66 -7.10 1.84
N PHE A 103 8.96 -6.75 2.92
CA PHE A 103 7.73 -5.94 2.80
C PHE A 103 8.00 -4.43 2.70
N HIS A 104 9.11 -3.95 3.28
CA HIS A 104 9.42 -2.52 3.36
C HIS A 104 9.59 -1.84 1.99
N PRO A 105 10.18 -2.47 0.95
CA PRO A 105 10.28 -1.85 -0.37
C PRO A 105 8.91 -1.70 -1.04
N VAL A 106 7.96 -2.61 -0.75
CA VAL A 106 6.60 -2.55 -1.30
C VAL A 106 5.84 -1.34 -0.76
N VAL A 107 6.00 -1.01 0.53
CA VAL A 107 5.33 0.14 1.14
C VAL A 107 5.96 1.48 0.74
N ALA A 108 7.23 1.47 0.30
CA ALA A 108 7.96 2.67 -0.11
C ALA A 108 7.68 3.13 -1.56
N LYS A 109 6.94 2.35 -2.34
CA LYS A 109 6.55 2.67 -3.73
C LYS A 109 5.46 3.76 -3.78
#